data_AF-A0A806KN57-F1
#
_entry.id   AF-A0A806KN57-F1
#
_cell.length_a   1.000
_cell.length_b   1.000
_cell.length_c   1.000
_cell.angle_alpha   90.00
_cell.angle_beta   90.00
_cell.angle_gamma   90.00
#
_symmetry.space_group_name_H-M   'P 1'
#
loop_
_entity.id
_entity.type
_entity.pdbx_description
1 polymer ?
#
loop_
_entity_poly.entity_id
_entity_poly.type
_entity_poly.pdbx_seq_one_letter_code
_entity_poly.pdbx_strand_id
1 'polypeptide(L)'
;MRHIASGMEQLLKENANKLLAENLVLLKDELDAVLDEIQEEITKEKEKTEDHTVMAKEFDKVQMIEILDKLETMLKERNPQCMTLLDDIRAIAGTEDIVNDVENFDFKPAINKIRKKKEEMKNA
;
A
#
# COMPACT_ATOMS: atom_id res chain seq x y z
N MET A 1 9.76 -25.25 55.17
CA MET A 1 8.67 -24.69 54.34
C MET A 1 9.14 -23.60 53.36
N ARG A 2 9.95 -22.59 53.75
CA ARG A 2 10.39 -21.52 52.81
C ARG A 2 11.15 -22.01 51.56
N HIS A 3 12.00 -23.03 51.66
CA HIS A 3 12.74 -23.55 50.50
C HIS A 3 11.87 -24.27 49.47
N ILE A 4 10.73 -24.83 49.87
CA ILE A 4 9.81 -25.53 48.97
C ILE A 4 9.01 -24.51 48.15
N ALA A 5 8.55 -23.42 48.79
CA ALA A 5 7.83 -22.34 48.11
C ALA A 5 8.70 -21.65 47.04
N SER A 6 9.97 -21.36 47.35
CA SER A 6 10.89 -20.73 46.40
C SER A 6 11.22 -21.63 45.20
N GLY A 7 11.36 -22.95 45.40
CA GLY A 7 11.56 -23.89 44.30
C GLY A 7 10.33 -24.03 43.39
N MET A 8 9.14 -23.94 43.98
CA MET A 8 7.87 -24.02 43.23
C MET A 8 7.61 -22.75 42.42
N GLU A 9 7.94 -21.57 42.96
CA GLU A 9 7.90 -20.29 42.23
C GLU A 9 8.85 -20.30 41.02
N GLN A 10 10.05 -20.86 41.18
CA GLN A 10 11.02 -20.95 40.10
C GLN A 10 10.54 -21.89 38.97
N LEU A 11 10.01 -23.07 39.31
CA LEU A 11 9.43 -24.02 38.35
C LEU A 11 8.25 -23.42 37.57
N LEU A 12 7.38 -22.67 38.24
CA LEU A 12 6.26 -21.98 37.58
C LEU A 12 6.75 -20.93 36.59
N LYS A 13 7.79 -20.18 36.95
CA LYS A 13 8.39 -19.16 36.08
C LYS A 13 9.08 -19.77 34.87
N GLU A 14 9.81 -20.87 35.03
CA GLU A 14 10.46 -21.59 33.94
C GLU A 14 9.43 -22.17 32.95
N ASN A 15 8.34 -22.76 33.46
CA ASN A 15 7.25 -23.25 32.63
C ASN A 15 6.51 -22.12 31.89
N ALA A 16 6.27 -21.00 32.55
CA ALA A 16 5.63 -19.83 31.91
C ALA A 16 6.49 -19.26 30.77
N ASN A 17 7.81 -19.19 30.98
CA ASN A 17 8.74 -18.73 29.95
C ASN A 17 8.81 -19.69 28.76
N LYS A 18 8.73 -21.01 29.02
CA LYS A 18 8.70 -22.02 27.96
C LYS A 18 7.42 -21.91 27.12
N LEU A 19 6.26 -21.79 27.76
CA LEU A 19 4.98 -21.59 27.08
C LEU A 19 4.97 -20.30 26.25
N LEU A 20 5.56 -19.22 26.77
CA LEU A 20 5.69 -17.97 26.04
C LEU A 20 6.58 -18.11 24.80
N ALA A 21 7.70 -18.83 24.92
CA ALA A 21 8.59 -19.10 23.78
C ALA A 21 7.89 -19.93 22.70
N GLU A 22 7.14 -20.96 23.08
CA GLU A 22 6.35 -21.79 22.15
C GLU A 22 5.28 -20.95 21.42
N ASN A 23 4.56 -20.10 22.15
CA ASN A 23 3.57 -19.20 21.54
C ASN A 23 4.19 -18.16 20.59
N LEU A 24 5.40 -17.67 20.90
CA LEU A 24 6.12 -16.75 20.02
C LEU A 24 6.57 -17.42 18.71
N VAL A 25 6.94 -18.71 18.77
CA VAL A 25 7.26 -19.49 17.57
C VAL A 25 5.99 -19.66 16.72
N LEU A 26 4.87 -20.08 17.33
CA LEU A 26 3.60 -20.22 16.62
C LEU A 26 3.16 -18.92 15.96
N LEU A 27 3.23 -17.80 16.67
CA LEU A 27 2.86 -16.50 16.13
C LEU A 27 3.77 -16.08 14.97
N LYS A 28 5.07 -16.39 15.06
CA LYS A 28 6.02 -16.13 13.98
C LYS A 28 5.67 -16.98 12.75
N ASP A 29 5.40 -18.27 12.94
CA ASP A 29 5.07 -19.17 11.84
C ASP A 29 3.76 -18.75 11.15
N GLU A 30 2.75 -18.33 11.92
CA GLU A 30 1.49 -17.77 11.37
C GLU A 30 1.73 -16.47 10.60
N LEU A 31 2.60 -15.58 11.11
CA LEU A 31 2.93 -14.34 10.43
C LEU A 31 3.70 -14.60 9.13
N ASP A 32 4.68 -15.50 9.16
CA ASP A 32 5.46 -15.89 7.98
C ASP A 32 4.53 -16.51 6.92
N ALA A 33 3.59 -17.38 7.32
CA ALA A 33 2.61 -17.97 6.40
C ALA A 33 1.68 -16.93 5.74
N VAL A 34 1.17 -15.96 6.52
CA VAL A 34 0.33 -14.89 5.98
C VAL A 34 1.13 -13.98 5.03
N LEU A 35 2.41 -13.73 5.33
CA LEU A 35 3.28 -12.95 4.45
C LEU A 35 3.55 -13.68 3.13
N ASP A 36 3.77 -15.00 3.17
CA ASP A 36 3.92 -15.82 1.97
C ASP A 36 2.65 -15.80 1.10
N GLU A 37 1.46 -15.95 1.71
CA GLU A 37 0.18 -15.86 0.99
C GLU A 37 0.00 -14.49 0.31
N ILE A 38 0.30 -13.41 1.02
CA ILE A 38 0.24 -12.04 0.45
C ILE A 38 1.26 -11.89 -0.69
N GLN A 39 2.46 -12.44 -0.55
CA GLN A 39 3.49 -12.39 -1.59
C GLN A 39 3.08 -13.15 -2.85
N GLU A 40 2.42 -14.30 -2.71
CA GLU A 40 1.85 -15.03 -3.85
C GLU A 40 0.78 -14.21 -4.58
N GLU A 41 -0.13 -13.57 -3.85
CA GLU A 41 -1.18 -12.74 -4.46
C GLU A 41 -0.60 -11.51 -5.18
N ILE A 42 0.42 -10.86 -4.60
CA ILE A 42 1.14 -9.76 -5.27
C ILE A 42 1.82 -10.25 -6.57
N THR A 43 2.40 -11.44 -6.54
CA THR A 43 3.09 -12.01 -7.72
C THR A 43 2.10 -12.32 -8.85
N LYS A 44 0.95 -12.93 -8.52
CA LYS A 44 -0.12 -13.21 -9.48
C LYS A 44 -0.69 -11.93 -10.11
N GLU A 45 -0.76 -10.84 -9.35
CA GLU A 45 -1.26 -9.57 -9.87
C GLU A 45 -0.24 -8.86 -10.78
N LYS A 46 1.07 -9.02 -10.50
CA LYS A 46 2.14 -8.52 -11.39
C LYS A 46 2.14 -9.21 -12.76
N GLU A 47 1.89 -10.52 -12.81
CA GLU A 47 1.82 -11.28 -14.07
C GLU A 47 0.63 -10.85 -14.95
N LYS A 48 -0.45 -10.31 -14.37
CA LYS A 48 -1.55 -9.71 -15.15
C LYS A 48 -1.22 -8.34 -15.71
N THR A 49 -0.29 -7.60 -15.10
CA THR A 49 0.05 -6.24 -15.54
C THR A 49 1.05 -6.18 -16.69
N GLU A 50 1.69 -7.30 -17.07
CA GLU A 50 2.66 -7.33 -18.19
C GLU A 50 2.02 -7.36 -19.58
N ASP A 51 0.68 -7.52 -19.69
CA ASP A 51 -0.04 -7.51 -20.97
C ASP A 51 -0.71 -6.16 -21.29
N HIS A 52 -0.36 -5.10 -20.55
CA HIS A 52 -0.77 -3.74 -20.90
C HIS A 52 0.18 -3.15 -21.92
N THR A 53 0.04 -3.65 -23.16
CA THR A 53 0.23 -2.81 -24.33
C THR A 53 -0.69 -1.61 -24.13
N VAL A 54 -0.15 -0.49 -23.64
CA VAL A 54 -0.90 0.76 -23.42
C VAL A 54 -1.44 1.18 -24.78
N MET A 55 -2.64 0.73 -25.11
CA MET A 55 -3.44 1.40 -26.12
C MET A 55 -3.58 2.81 -25.59
N ALA A 56 -2.92 3.77 -26.25
CA ALA A 56 -3.01 5.18 -25.91
C ALA A 56 -4.49 5.55 -25.84
N LYS A 57 -5.01 5.63 -24.62
CA LYS A 57 -6.38 6.01 -24.35
C LYS A 57 -6.39 7.52 -24.58
N GLU A 58 -6.90 7.95 -25.73
CA GLU A 58 -7.04 9.37 -26.04
C GLU A 58 -8.11 9.94 -25.12
N PHE A 59 -7.67 10.67 -24.09
CA PHE A 59 -8.53 11.51 -23.29
C PHE A 59 -8.61 12.89 -23.91
N ASP A 60 -9.80 13.48 -23.92
CA ASP A 60 -9.93 14.91 -24.16
C ASP A 60 -9.50 15.73 -22.92
N LYS A 61 -9.30 17.04 -23.11
CA LYS A 61 -8.87 17.95 -22.03
C LYS A 61 -9.83 17.96 -20.83
N VAL A 62 -11.14 17.81 -21.05
CA VAL A 62 -12.13 17.83 -19.96
C VAL A 62 -12.01 16.56 -19.14
N GLN A 63 -11.93 15.41 -19.80
CA GLN A 63 -11.75 14.11 -19.17
C GLN A 63 -10.45 14.04 -18.36
N MET A 64 -9.34 14.58 -18.89
CA MET A 64 -8.08 14.65 -18.15
C MET A 64 -8.22 15.45 -16.84
N ILE A 65 -8.94 16.57 -16.87
CA ILE A 65 -9.17 17.40 -15.68
C ILE A 65 -10.06 16.66 -14.67
N GLU A 66 -11.12 15.98 -15.12
CA GLU A 66 -12.01 15.20 -14.24
C GLU A 66 -11.27 14.07 -13.54
N ILE A 67 -10.40 13.34 -14.26
CA ILE A 67 -9.57 12.28 -13.68
C ILE A 67 -8.66 12.85 -12.59
N LEU A 68 -8.02 14.00 -12.86
CA LEU A 68 -7.16 14.69 -11.90
C LEU A 68 -7.94 15.21 -10.68
N ASP A 69 -9.17 15.71 -10.86
CA ASP A 69 -10.05 16.16 -9.76
C ASP A 69 -10.49 14.99 -8.87
N LYS A 70 -10.83 13.86 -9.50
CA LYS A 70 -11.18 12.63 -8.77
C LYS A 70 -9.98 12.12 -7.96
N LEU A 71 -8.80 12.07 -8.57
CA LEU A 71 -7.57 11.67 -7.87
C LEU A 71 -7.28 12.61 -6.70
N GLU A 72 -7.32 13.94 -6.88
CA GLU A 72 -7.09 14.90 -5.81
C GLU A 72 -8.04 14.67 -4.62
N THR A 73 -9.32 14.40 -4.89
CA THR A 73 -10.32 14.13 -3.86
C THR A 73 -9.99 12.87 -3.07
N MET A 74 -9.70 11.77 -3.78
CA MET A 74 -9.37 10.48 -3.14
C MET A 74 -8.09 10.58 -2.30
N LEU A 75 -7.08 11.33 -2.76
CA LEU A 75 -5.84 11.54 -2.01
C LEU A 75 -6.08 12.36 -0.74
N LYS A 76 -6.94 13.39 -0.77
CA LYS A 76 -7.32 14.16 0.44
C LYS A 76 -8.04 13.30 1.46
N GLU A 77 -8.89 12.40 1.00
CA GLU A 77 -9.63 11.44 1.83
C GLU A 77 -8.76 10.28 2.30
N ARG A 78 -7.50 10.18 1.85
CA ARG A 78 -6.61 9.02 2.05
C ARG A 78 -7.28 7.72 1.62
N ASN A 79 -8.09 7.78 0.56
CA ASN A 79 -8.81 6.64 0.04
C ASN A 79 -7.84 5.75 -0.75
N PRO A 80 -7.61 4.48 -0.34
CA PRO A 80 -6.67 3.58 -1.01
C PRO A 80 -7.11 3.22 -2.44
N GLN A 81 -8.38 3.44 -2.79
CA GLN A 81 -8.87 3.27 -4.15
C GLN A 81 -8.26 4.29 -5.13
N CYS A 82 -7.50 5.30 -4.68
CA CYS A 82 -6.75 6.17 -5.58
C CYS A 82 -5.79 5.41 -6.50
N MET A 83 -5.32 4.22 -6.07
CA MET A 83 -4.45 3.35 -6.87
C MET A 83 -5.11 2.84 -8.15
N THR A 84 -6.44 2.72 -8.19
CA THR A 84 -7.17 2.24 -9.38
C THR A 84 -7.23 3.28 -10.50
N LEU A 85 -6.93 4.54 -10.21
CA LEU A 85 -6.87 5.61 -11.20
C LEU A 85 -5.46 5.76 -11.79
N LEU A 86 -4.44 5.06 -11.29
CA LEU A 86 -3.07 5.29 -11.73
C LEU A 86 -2.85 4.93 -13.20
N ASP A 87 -3.54 3.93 -13.74
CA ASP A 87 -3.42 3.58 -15.15
C ASP A 87 -4.01 4.66 -16.05
N ASP A 88 -5.17 5.20 -15.69
CA ASP A 88 -5.78 6.33 -16.39
C ASP A 88 -4.90 7.59 -16.29
N ILE A 89 -4.24 7.80 -15.13
CA ILE A 89 -3.30 8.91 -14.94
C ILE A 89 -2.04 8.72 -15.79
N ARG A 90 -1.43 7.52 -15.81
CA ARG A 90 -0.23 7.22 -16.62
C ARG A 90 -0.46 7.47 -18.11
N ALA A 91 -1.69 7.32 -18.60
CA ALA A 91 -2.05 7.65 -19.98
C ALA A 91 -2.07 9.17 -20.27
N ILE A 92 -2.07 10.02 -19.25
CA ILE A 92 -1.95 11.48 -19.38
C ILE A 92 -0.47 11.87 -19.40
N ALA A 93 0.00 12.41 -20.52
CA ALA A 93 1.39 12.81 -20.69
C ALA A 93 1.87 13.82 -19.62
N GLY A 94 3.05 13.61 -19.03
CA GLY A 94 3.63 14.52 -18.05
C GLY A 94 2.98 14.41 -16.67
N THR A 95 2.54 13.22 -16.27
CA THR A 95 1.98 12.91 -14.94
C THR A 95 2.78 11.83 -14.20
N GLU A 96 3.94 11.42 -14.73
CA GLU A 96 4.79 10.36 -14.22
C GLU A 96 5.20 10.66 -12.76
N ASP A 97 5.51 11.91 -12.48
CA ASP A 97 5.85 12.41 -11.13
C ASP A 97 4.67 12.38 -10.15
N ILE A 98 3.42 12.45 -10.64
CA ILE A 98 2.21 12.32 -9.80
C ILE A 98 2.02 10.85 -9.44
N VAL A 99 2.16 9.95 -10.43
CA VAL A 99 2.02 8.50 -10.24
C VAL A 99 3.04 8.01 -9.21
N ASN A 100 4.31 8.38 -9.38
CA ASN A 100 5.37 7.98 -8.46
C ASN A 100 5.12 8.47 -7.02
N ASP A 101 4.65 9.69 -6.83
CA ASP A 101 4.31 10.19 -5.48
C ASP A 101 3.16 9.38 -4.86
N VAL A 102 2.13 9.02 -5.63
CA VAL A 102 0.99 8.24 -5.14
C VAL A 102 1.40 6.82 -4.79
N GLU A 103 2.21 6.15 -5.62
CA GLU A 103 2.75 4.81 -5.35
C GLU A 103 3.61 4.77 -4.08
N ASN A 104 4.35 5.85 -3.81
CA ASN A 104 5.15 6.01 -2.59
C ASN A 104 4.34 6.55 -1.39
N PHE A 105 3.02 6.64 -1.51
CA PHE A 105 2.10 7.17 -0.48
C PHE A 105 2.40 8.62 -0.06
N ASP A 106 3.09 9.39 -0.90
CA ASP A 106 3.41 10.80 -0.67
C ASP A 106 2.33 11.73 -1.23
N PHE A 107 1.19 11.75 -0.55
CA PHE A 107 -0.02 12.39 -1.08
C PHE A 107 0.02 13.92 -1.12
N LYS A 108 0.81 14.57 -0.27
CA LYS A 108 0.87 16.04 -0.23
C LYS A 108 1.55 16.61 -1.49
N PRO A 109 2.76 16.15 -1.88
CA PRO A 109 3.37 16.47 -3.16
C PRO A 109 2.48 16.09 -4.34
N ALA A 110 1.88 14.89 -4.34
CA ALA A 110 0.98 14.46 -5.40
C ALA A 110 -0.17 15.47 -5.63
N ILE A 111 -0.86 15.89 -4.56
CA ILE A 111 -1.94 16.89 -4.64
C ILE A 111 -1.44 18.22 -5.24
N ASN A 112 -0.25 18.68 -4.85
CA ASN A 112 0.30 19.93 -5.38
C ASN A 112 0.63 19.82 -6.88
N LYS A 113 1.23 18.70 -7.30
CA LYS A 113 1.53 18.43 -8.71
C LYS A 113 0.25 18.30 -9.54
N ILE A 114 -0.78 17.64 -9.01
CA ILE A 114 -2.11 17.54 -9.65
C ILE A 114 -2.69 18.94 -9.90
N ARG A 115 -2.68 19.82 -8.90
CA ARG A 115 -3.17 21.21 -9.05
C ARG A 115 -2.42 21.96 -10.13
N LYS A 116 -1.08 21.87 -10.12
CA LYS A 116 -0.24 22.52 -11.13
C LYS A 116 -0.59 22.01 -12.54
N LYS A 117 -0.71 20.69 -12.71
CA LYS A 117 -1.04 20.07 -14.00
C LYS A 117 -2.39 20.53 -14.54
N LYS A 118 -3.41 20.62 -13.68
CA LYS A 118 -4.73 21.14 -14.07
C LYS A 118 -4.66 22.58 -14.58
N GLU A 119 -3.88 23.44 -13.93
CA GLU A 119 -3.72 24.82 -14.36
C GLU A 119 -2.97 24.92 -15.70
N GLU A 120 -1.93 24.12 -15.90
CA GLU A 120 -1.23 24.02 -17.20
C GLU A 120 -2.21 23.60 -18.30
N MET A 121 -3.04 22.58 -18.05
CA MET A 121 -4.03 22.11 -19.02
C MET A 121 -5.08 23.16 -19.33
N LYS A 122 -5.64 23.84 -18.33
CA LYS A 122 -6.65 24.89 -18.55
C LYS A 122 -6.15 26.01 -19.45
N ASN A 123 -4.87 26.37 -19.34
CA ASN A 123 -4.23 27.47 -20.07
C ASN A 123 -3.65 27.08 -21.44
N ALA A 124 -3.60 25.79 -21.78
CA ALA A 124 -3.22 25.27 -23.09
C ALA A 124 -4.42 25.23 -24.05
#